data_AF-A0AB36HRL3-F1
#
_entry.id   AF-A0AB36HRL3-F1
#
_cell.length_a   1.000
_cell.length_b   1.000
_cell.length_c   1.000
_cell.angle_alpha   90.00
_cell.angle_beta   90.00
_cell.angle_gamma   90.00
#
_symmetry.space_group_name_H-M   'P 1'
#
loop_
_entity.id
_entity.type
_entity.pdbx_description
1 polymer ?
#
loop_
_entity_poly.entity_id
_entity_poly.type
_entity_poly.pdbx_seq_one_letter_code
_entity_poly.pdbx_strand_id
1 'polypeptide(L)'
;MIAIALKCDHRGPVFFKQVRIGYLGRPFNIYKFCTLWGSIRPEGTPLPPTKFCNFIRRWGLDELPQLFNIVRGDMSLVGPRPHTPADNHDFARHFALYNARHQVPPGITGLAQINGWRGPIQSSFDLKSRLDCDLLYINQQSLTSDILILICTITRPWYWVNGPKRTSPETLSSCRTE
;
A
#
# COMPACT_ATOMS: atom_id res chain seq x y z
N MET A 1 -6.05 -14.35 18.17
CA MET A 1 -4.65 -14.64 18.56
C MET A 1 -3.70 -13.47 18.29
N ILE A 2 -3.57 -12.96 17.05
CA ILE A 2 -2.66 -11.83 16.71
C ILE A 2 -2.97 -10.55 17.52
N ALA A 3 -4.25 -10.18 17.64
CA ALA A 3 -4.69 -9.03 18.42
C ALA A 3 -4.25 -9.09 19.90
N ILE A 4 -4.35 -10.26 20.51
CA ILE A 4 -3.94 -10.50 21.91
C ILE A 4 -2.41 -10.40 22.02
N ALA A 5 -1.68 -11.03 21.09
CA ALA A 5 -0.23 -10.97 21.06
C ALA A 5 0.30 -9.53 20.91
N LEU A 6 -0.31 -8.71 20.04
CA LEU A 6 0.04 -7.28 19.92
C LEU A 6 -0.25 -6.50 21.21
N LYS A 7 -1.36 -6.79 21.87
CA LYS A 7 -1.72 -6.16 23.14
C LYS A 7 -0.74 -6.53 24.26
N CYS A 8 -0.22 -7.75 24.28
CA CYS A 8 0.81 -8.17 25.21
C CYS A 8 2.20 -7.59 24.86
N ASP A 9 2.50 -7.45 23.57
CA ASP A 9 3.82 -7.03 23.06
C ASP A 9 4.12 -5.54 23.33
N HIS A 10 3.20 -4.63 23.01
CA HIS A 10 3.45 -3.19 23.15
C HIS A 10 2.40 -2.43 23.96
N ARG A 11 1.37 -3.11 24.49
CA ARG A 11 0.27 -2.57 25.33
C ARG A 11 -0.57 -1.45 24.70
N GLY A 12 -0.28 -1.05 23.47
CA GLY A 12 -0.97 -0.01 22.72
C GLY A 12 -2.33 -0.40 22.15
N PRO A 13 -2.93 0.45 21.30
CA PRO A 13 -4.07 0.10 20.48
C PRO A 13 -3.69 -1.03 19.53
N VAL A 14 -4.61 -1.97 19.33
CA VAL A 14 -4.39 -3.12 18.43
C VAL A 14 -4.65 -2.75 16.98
N PHE A 15 -5.60 -1.84 16.73
CA PHE A 15 -6.01 -1.42 15.40
C PHE A 15 -5.58 0.00 15.12
N PHE A 16 -5.18 0.23 13.88
CA PHE A 16 -4.88 1.53 13.30
C PHE A 16 -5.82 1.78 12.13
N LYS A 17 -6.36 2.99 12.04
CA LYS A 17 -7.23 3.43 10.96
C LYS A 17 -6.60 4.61 10.23
N GLN A 18 -6.69 4.63 8.90
CA GLN A 18 -6.18 5.75 8.10
C GLN A 18 -7.11 6.04 6.93
N VAL A 19 -7.32 7.32 6.62
CA VAL A 19 -8.10 7.71 5.44
C VAL A 19 -7.30 7.46 4.17
N ARG A 20 -7.98 6.92 3.17
CA ARG A 20 -7.46 6.61 1.83
C ARG A 20 -8.47 7.02 0.78
N ILE A 21 -7.99 7.28 -0.44
CA ILE A 21 -8.86 7.49 -1.60
C ILE A 21 -9.12 6.14 -2.27
N GLY A 22 -10.40 5.84 -2.49
CA GLY A 22 -10.87 4.63 -3.12
C GLY A 22 -11.63 4.88 -4.41
N TYR A 23 -12.63 4.04 -4.67
CA TYR A 23 -13.41 4.06 -5.91
C TYR A 23 -14.06 5.43 -6.17
N LEU A 24 -13.95 5.92 -7.42
CA LEU A 24 -14.43 7.23 -7.87
C LEU A 24 -13.93 8.40 -7.02
N GLY A 25 -12.72 8.28 -6.45
CA GLY A 25 -12.13 9.32 -5.62
C GLY A 25 -12.73 9.43 -4.22
N ARG A 26 -13.60 8.50 -3.80
CA ARG A 26 -14.28 8.57 -2.50
C ARG A 26 -13.32 8.21 -1.36
N PRO A 27 -13.25 9.01 -0.29
CA PRO A 27 -12.44 8.67 0.87
C PRO A 27 -13.07 7.53 1.67
N PHE A 28 -12.24 6.60 2.16
CA PHE A 28 -12.63 5.52 3.05
C PHE A 28 -11.57 5.26 4.12
N ASN A 29 -11.94 4.57 5.20
CA ASN A 29 -11.02 4.21 6.28
C ASN A 29 -10.43 2.83 6.03
N ILE A 30 -9.11 2.75 5.83
CA ILE A 30 -8.39 1.48 5.78
C ILE A 30 -8.06 1.00 7.20
N TYR A 31 -8.28 -0.27 7.49
CA TYR A 31 -7.97 -0.88 8.79
C TYR A 31 -6.68 -1.70 8.71
N LYS A 32 -5.80 -1.55 9.71
CA LYS A 32 -4.58 -2.35 9.86
C LYS A 32 -4.34 -2.70 11.32
N PHE A 33 -3.51 -3.70 11.57
CA PHE A 33 -2.95 -3.87 12.91
C PHE A 33 -1.91 -2.79 13.18
N CYS A 34 -1.95 -2.24 14.39
CA CYS A 34 -0.97 -1.28 14.87
C CYS A 34 0.32 -2.04 15.22
N THR A 35 1.27 -2.04 14.28
CA THR A 35 2.61 -2.63 14.43
C THR A 35 3.69 -1.56 14.68
N LEU A 36 3.26 -0.30 14.73
CA LEU A 36 4.05 0.87 15.07
C LEU A 36 3.38 1.51 16.27
N TRP A 37 3.75 1.09 17.47
CA TRP A 37 3.27 1.70 18.70
C TRP A 37 4.45 2.20 19.53
N GLY A 38 4.33 3.48 19.89
CA GLY A 38 5.38 4.27 20.49
C GLY A 38 5.71 3.81 21.90
N SER A 39 6.89 3.21 22.04
CA SER A 39 7.78 3.68 23.08
C SER A 39 8.69 4.72 22.40
N ILE A 40 8.53 5.98 22.77
CA ILE A 40 9.40 7.05 22.27
C ILE A 40 10.58 7.08 23.23
N ARG A 41 11.81 7.11 22.72
CA ARG A 41 12.99 7.32 23.58
C ARG A 41 12.88 8.69 24.26
N PRO A 42 13.53 8.91 25.40
CA PRO A 42 13.56 10.24 26.04
C PRO A 42 14.00 11.36 25.09
N GLU A 43 14.83 11.04 24.11
CA GLU A 43 15.31 11.93 23.04
C GLU A 43 14.31 12.22 21.90
N GLY A 44 13.06 11.73 22.00
CA GLY A 44 12.01 11.97 21.00
C GLY A 44 12.05 11.05 19.78
N THR A 45 13.02 10.13 19.70
CA THR A 45 13.11 9.17 18.59
C THR A 45 12.14 7.99 18.81
N PRO A 46 11.36 7.58 17.80
CA PRO A 46 10.52 6.39 17.90
C PRO A 46 11.38 5.13 18.09
N LEU A 47 11.07 4.30 19.09
CA LEU A 47 11.72 2.99 19.19
C LEU A 47 11.34 2.12 17.98
N PRO A 48 12.28 1.28 17.52
CA PRO A 48 12.01 0.38 16.42
C PRO A 48 10.88 -0.60 16.80
N PRO A 49 10.08 -1.05 15.82
CA PRO A 49 9.07 -2.08 16.06
C PRO A 49 9.71 -3.35 16.64
N THR A 50 8.98 -4.02 17.52
CA THR A 50 9.42 -5.28 18.14
C THR A 50 9.69 -6.36 17.09
N LYS A 51 10.42 -7.42 17.48
CA LYS A 51 10.66 -8.58 16.60
C LYS A 51 9.34 -9.19 16.10
N PHE A 52 8.32 -9.22 16.95
CA PHE A 52 6.99 -9.71 16.60
C PHE A 52 6.26 -8.79 15.61
N CYS A 53 6.28 -7.48 15.83
CA CYS A 53 5.73 -6.51 14.89
C CYS A 53 6.43 -6.58 13.52
N ASN A 54 7.76 -6.76 13.49
CA ASN A 54 8.51 -6.98 12.25
C ASN A 54 8.13 -8.29 11.55
N PHE A 55 7.89 -9.36 12.31
CA PHE A 55 7.39 -10.62 11.77
C PHE A 55 6.02 -10.44 11.11
N ILE A 56 5.06 -9.81 11.80
CA ILE A 56 3.72 -9.53 11.26
C ILE A 56 3.81 -8.75 9.94
N ARG A 57 4.62 -7.68 9.90
CA ARG A 57 4.81 -6.83 8.70
C ARG A 57 5.47 -7.60 7.55
N ARG A 58 6.44 -8.46 7.85
CA ARG A 58 7.14 -9.27 6.83
C ARG A 58 6.19 -10.20 6.09
N TRP A 59 5.22 -10.76 6.81
CA TRP A 59 4.22 -11.67 6.23
C TRP A 59 2.94 -10.94 5.78
N GLY A 60 2.90 -9.60 5.85
CA GLY A 60 1.71 -8.81 5.49
C GLY A 60 0.50 -9.05 6.39
N LEU A 61 0.69 -9.68 7.55
CA LEU A 61 -0.39 -10.01 8.48
C LEU A 61 -1.00 -8.74 9.11
N ASP A 62 -0.28 -7.61 9.07
CA ASP A 62 -0.79 -6.31 9.50
C ASP A 62 -1.94 -5.78 8.63
N GLU A 63 -2.07 -6.30 7.40
CA GLU A 63 -3.09 -5.92 6.44
C GLU A 63 -4.35 -6.79 6.56
N LEU A 64 -4.38 -7.83 7.40
CA LEU A 64 -5.57 -8.69 7.59
C LEU A 64 -6.87 -7.93 7.94
N PRO A 65 -6.86 -6.86 8.76
CA PRO A 65 -8.08 -6.10 9.01
C PRO A 65 -8.66 -5.41 7.76
N GLN A 66 -7.91 -5.30 6.66
CA GLN A 66 -8.43 -4.78 5.39
C GLN A 66 -9.47 -5.71 4.76
N LEU A 67 -9.54 -6.98 5.16
CA LEU A 67 -10.62 -7.88 4.73
C LEU A 67 -12.00 -7.35 5.13
N PHE A 68 -12.11 -6.60 6.23
CA PHE A 68 -13.36 -5.91 6.58
C PHE A 68 -13.75 -4.82 5.57
N ASN A 69 -12.76 -4.14 4.97
CA ASN A 69 -13.02 -3.17 3.91
C ASN A 69 -13.54 -3.85 2.64
N ILE A 70 -13.07 -5.07 2.34
CA ILE A 70 -13.58 -5.85 1.21
C ILE A 70 -15.03 -6.26 1.43
N VAL A 71 -15.34 -6.82 2.61
CA VAL A 71 -16.71 -7.23 2.96
C VAL A 71 -17.67 -6.04 2.96
N ARG A 72 -17.19 -4.86 3.35
CA ARG A 72 -17.98 -3.61 3.32
C ARG A 72 -18.16 -3.03 1.91
N GLY A 73 -17.38 -3.47 0.94
CA GLY A 73 -17.41 -2.95 -0.44
C GLY A 73 -16.53 -1.72 -0.68
N ASP A 74 -15.68 -1.32 0.28
CA ASP A 74 -14.74 -0.21 0.11
C ASP A 74 -13.52 -0.61 -0.74
N MET A 75 -13.17 -1.89 -0.74
CA MET A 75 -11.98 -2.46 -1.39
C MET A 75 -12.30 -3.76 -2.14
N SER A 76 -11.40 -4.17 -3.02
CA SER A 76 -11.35 -5.48 -3.67
C SER A 76 -10.12 -6.28 -3.20
N LEU A 77 -10.08 -7.57 -3.50
CA LEU A 77 -8.87 -8.38 -3.33
C LEU A 77 -7.76 -7.91 -4.27
N VAL A 78 -8.12 -7.67 -5.54
CA VAL A 78 -7.22 -7.24 -6.61
C VAL A 78 -7.62 -5.84 -7.09
N GLY A 79 -6.64 -4.95 -7.21
CA GLY A 79 -6.83 -3.59 -7.68
C GLY A 79 -5.65 -2.67 -7.35
N PRO A 80 -5.70 -1.40 -7.80
CA PRO A 80 -4.68 -0.41 -7.48
C PRO A 80 -4.55 -0.18 -5.97
N ARG A 81 -3.32 -0.03 -5.46
CA ARG A 81 -3.11 0.20 -4.02
C ARG A 81 -3.59 1.60 -3.61
N PRO A 82 -4.40 1.72 -2.54
CA PRO A 82 -4.95 3.00 -2.13
C PRO A 82 -3.88 3.91 -1.51
N HIS A 83 -3.88 5.18 -1.91
CA HIS A 83 -2.96 6.23 -1.43
C HIS A 83 -3.67 7.20 -0.47
N THR A 84 -2.90 7.94 0.35
CA THR A 84 -3.49 8.96 1.23
C THR A 84 -4.10 10.10 0.40
N PRO A 85 -5.04 10.88 0.95
CA PRO A 85 -5.53 12.08 0.27
C PRO A 85 -4.41 13.06 -0.10
N ALA A 86 -3.44 13.26 0.80
CA ALA A 86 -2.27 14.11 0.54
C ALA A 86 -1.42 13.58 -0.62
N ASP A 87 -1.06 12.30 -0.60
CA ASP A 87 -0.30 11.66 -1.68
C ASP A 87 -1.03 11.77 -3.02
N ASN A 88 -2.35 11.54 -3.05
CA ASN A 88 -3.11 11.65 -4.30
C ASN A 88 -3.11 13.08 -4.83
N HIS A 89 -3.25 14.08 -3.95
CA HIS A 89 -3.21 15.48 -4.34
C HIS A 89 -1.86 15.85 -4.96
N ASP A 90 -0.77 15.39 -4.35
CA ASP A 90 0.58 15.63 -4.86
C ASP A 90 0.83 14.88 -6.17
N PHE A 91 0.49 13.60 -6.25
CA PHE A 91 0.70 12.78 -7.45
C PHE A 91 -0.17 13.19 -8.64
N ALA A 92 -1.39 13.68 -8.40
CA ALA A 92 -2.28 14.18 -9.45
C ALA A 92 -1.72 15.44 -10.13
N ARG A 93 -0.87 16.21 -9.44
CA ARG A 93 -0.17 17.36 -10.04
C ARG A 93 0.96 16.93 -10.97
N HIS A 94 1.55 15.75 -10.74
CA HIS A 94 2.65 15.24 -11.57
C HIS A 94 2.16 14.55 -12.85
N PHE A 95 0.99 13.89 -12.81
CA PHE A 95 0.46 13.17 -13.98
C PHE A 95 -1.03 13.42 -14.13
N ALA A 96 -1.44 14.03 -15.26
CA ALA A 96 -2.85 14.34 -15.55
C ALA A 96 -3.78 13.10 -15.50
N LEU A 97 -3.28 11.94 -15.93
CA LEU A 97 -4.02 10.68 -15.93
C LEU A 97 -4.01 9.96 -14.58
N TYR A 98 -3.40 10.52 -13.54
CA TYR A 98 -3.25 9.85 -12.25
C TYR A 98 -4.61 9.46 -11.64
N ASN A 99 -5.62 10.30 -11.76
CA ASN A 99 -6.96 10.04 -11.22
C ASN A 99 -7.72 8.92 -11.95
N ALA A 100 -7.29 8.52 -13.16
CA ALA A 100 -7.91 7.41 -13.87
C ALA A 100 -7.76 6.08 -13.11
N ARG A 101 -6.79 5.96 -12.20
CA ARG A 101 -6.63 4.78 -11.35
C ARG A 101 -7.78 4.55 -10.37
N HIS A 102 -8.61 5.56 -10.09
CA HIS A 102 -9.75 5.45 -9.17
C HIS A 102 -11.02 4.92 -9.85
N GLN A 103 -10.94 4.52 -11.13
CA GLN A 103 -12.06 3.95 -11.89
C GLN A 103 -12.44 2.52 -11.47
N VAL A 104 -11.66 1.88 -10.59
CA VAL A 104 -11.96 0.58 -10.00
C VAL A 104 -11.75 0.63 -8.48
N PRO A 105 -12.37 -0.28 -7.70
CA PRO A 105 -12.09 -0.38 -6.28
C PRO A 105 -10.60 -0.67 -6.02
N PRO A 106 -10.00 -0.04 -5.00
CA PRO A 106 -8.63 -0.31 -4.62
C PRO A 106 -8.45 -1.75 -4.11
N GLY A 107 -7.25 -2.31 -4.30
CA GLY A 107 -6.92 -3.71 -3.97
C GLY A 107 -6.02 -3.87 -2.74
N ILE A 108 -6.07 -5.06 -2.12
CA ILE A 108 -5.01 -5.52 -1.20
C ILE A 108 -3.74 -5.82 -2.00
N THR A 109 -3.89 -6.54 -3.12
CA THR A 109 -2.84 -6.80 -4.11
C THR A 109 -3.23 -6.24 -5.48
N GLY A 110 -2.29 -6.19 -6.42
CA GLY A 110 -2.51 -5.59 -7.74
C GLY A 110 -1.31 -5.75 -8.65
N LEU A 111 -1.51 -5.42 -9.94
CA LEU A 111 -0.48 -5.58 -10.97
C LEU A 111 0.81 -4.82 -10.64
N ALA A 112 0.71 -3.61 -10.10
CA ALA A 112 1.88 -2.85 -9.67
C ALA A 112 2.65 -3.57 -8.54
N GLN A 113 1.95 -4.11 -7.54
CA GLN A 113 2.57 -4.79 -6.40
C GLN A 113 3.27 -6.07 -6.84
N ILE A 114 2.62 -6.82 -7.73
CA ILE A 114 3.22 -7.98 -8.38
C ILE A 114 4.18 -7.59 -9.51
N ASN A 115 4.60 -6.35 -9.67
CA ASN A 115 5.72 -5.96 -10.56
C ASN A 115 6.86 -5.29 -9.77
N GLY A 116 6.84 -5.43 -8.44
CA GLY A 116 7.85 -4.87 -7.53
C GLY A 116 7.63 -3.39 -7.20
N TRP A 117 6.48 -2.81 -7.56
CA TRP A 117 6.12 -1.43 -7.28
C TRP A 117 5.32 -1.26 -5.99
N ARG A 118 5.52 -2.10 -4.96
CA ARG A 118 4.84 -1.95 -3.65
C ARG A 118 5.51 -0.91 -2.73
N GLY A 119 6.82 -0.68 -2.90
CA GLY A 119 7.67 0.12 -2.01
C GLY A 119 7.35 1.61 -1.93
N PRO A 120 8.16 2.41 -1.20
CA PRO A 120 8.01 3.86 -1.21
C PRO A 120 8.23 4.43 -2.62
N ILE A 121 7.51 5.49 -2.96
CA ILE A 121 7.72 6.24 -4.20
C ILE A 121 8.82 7.27 -3.90
N GLN A 122 9.97 7.14 -4.56
CA GLN A 122 11.12 8.04 -4.34
C GLN A 122 11.33 8.99 -5.53
N SER A 123 10.97 8.53 -6.74
CA SER A 123 11.12 9.28 -7.99
C SER A 123 9.81 9.38 -8.78
N SER A 124 9.79 10.31 -9.74
CA SER A 124 8.72 10.43 -10.75
C SER A 124 8.61 9.16 -11.60
N PHE A 125 9.74 8.52 -11.89
CA PHE A 125 9.81 7.25 -12.60
C PHE A 125 9.10 6.11 -11.84
N ASP A 126 9.28 6.01 -10.52
CA ASP A 126 8.59 5.02 -9.70
C ASP A 126 7.08 5.23 -9.71
N LEU A 127 6.66 6.49 -9.58
CA LEU A 127 5.26 6.88 -9.63
C LEU A 127 4.64 6.55 -10.99
N LYS A 128 5.33 6.90 -12.08
CA LYS A 128 4.89 6.63 -13.45
C LYS A 128 4.75 5.14 -13.71
N SER A 129 5.76 4.35 -13.36
CA SER A 129 5.73 2.90 -13.57
C SER A 129 4.64 2.19 -12.76
N ARG A 130 4.40 2.66 -11.53
CA ARG A 130 3.25 2.20 -10.72
C ARG A 130 1.94 2.55 -11.40
N LEU A 131 1.78 3.81 -11.84
CA LEU A 131 0.57 4.28 -12.50
C LEU A 131 0.30 3.50 -13.78
N ASP A 132 1.32 3.26 -14.61
CA ASP A 132 1.19 2.50 -15.85
C ASP A 132 0.72 1.06 -15.57
N CYS A 133 1.25 0.40 -14.53
CA CYS A 133 0.75 -0.91 -14.11
C CYS A 133 -0.72 -0.85 -13.67
N ASP A 134 -1.12 0.18 -12.93
CA ASP A 134 -2.51 0.32 -12.47
C ASP A 134 -3.46 0.56 -13.65
N LEU A 135 -3.08 1.41 -14.61
CA LEU A 135 -3.88 1.68 -15.80
C LEU A 135 -3.97 0.47 -16.73
N LEU A 136 -2.88 -0.29 -16.88
CA LEU A 136 -2.88 -1.56 -17.62
C LEU A 136 -3.85 -2.57 -17.00
N TYR A 137 -3.85 -2.68 -15.66
CA TYR A 137 -4.79 -3.55 -14.97
C TYR A 137 -6.25 -3.12 -15.20
N ILE A 138 -6.54 -1.82 -15.10
CA ILE A 138 -7.90 -1.28 -15.30
C ILE A 138 -8.38 -1.55 -16.73
N ASN A 139 -7.52 -1.35 -17.73
CA ASN A 139 -7.88 -1.55 -19.13
C ASN A 139 -8.09 -3.01 -19.51
N GLN A 140 -7.47 -3.96 -18.80
CA GLN A 140 -7.47 -5.39 -19.13
C GLN A 140 -8.11 -6.24 -18.03
N GLN A 141 -8.93 -5.63 -17.18
CA GLN A 141 -9.50 -6.29 -16.01
C GLN A 141 -10.39 -7.48 -16.44
N SER A 142 -10.03 -8.66 -15.96
CA SER A 142 -10.77 -9.90 -16.17
C SER A 142 -10.64 -10.82 -14.96
N LEU A 143 -11.54 -11.79 -14.82
CA LEU A 143 -11.43 -12.80 -13.77
C LEU A 143 -10.09 -13.56 -13.86
N THR A 144 -9.62 -13.83 -15.08
CA THR A 144 -8.34 -14.49 -15.33
C THR A 144 -7.17 -13.64 -14.83
N SER A 145 -7.16 -12.32 -15.12
CA SER A 145 -6.09 -11.45 -14.63
C SER A 145 -6.08 -11.39 -13.09
N ASP A 146 -7.25 -11.39 -12.45
CA ASP A 146 -7.34 -11.37 -10.99
C ASP A 146 -6.77 -12.65 -10.37
N ILE A 147 -7.14 -13.81 -10.91
CA ILE A 147 -6.61 -15.11 -10.47
C ILE A 147 -5.08 -15.16 -10.64
N LEU A 148 -4.56 -14.72 -11.79
CA LEU A 148 -3.12 -14.68 -12.04
C LEU A 148 -2.40 -13.77 -11.04
N ILE A 149 -2.94 -12.58 -10.75
CA ILE A 149 -2.37 -11.67 -9.76
C ILE A 149 -2.36 -12.31 -8.37
N LEU A 150 -3.44 -13.00 -7.97
CA LEU A 150 -3.51 -13.69 -6.69
C LEU A 150 -2.47 -14.83 -6.59
N ILE A 151 -2.35 -15.66 -7.63
CA ILE A 151 -1.35 -16.73 -7.69
C ILE A 151 0.07 -16.14 -7.61
N CYS A 152 0.36 -15.09 -8.39
CA CYS A 152 1.64 -14.40 -8.34
C CYS A 152 1.91 -13.78 -6.97
N THR A 153 0.88 -13.29 -6.27
CA THR A 153 1.03 -12.72 -4.93
C THR A 153 1.47 -13.76 -3.90
N ILE A 154 0.95 -14.98 -4.00
CA ILE A 154 1.27 -16.08 -3.07
C ILE A 154 2.62 -16.72 -3.41
N THR A 155 2.92 -16.89 -4.70
CA THR A 155 4.12 -17.59 -5.17
C THR A 155 5.38 -16.72 -5.14
N ARG A 156 5.24 -15.40 -5.22
CA ARG A 156 6.41 -14.52 -5.26
C ARG A 156 7.00 -14.27 -3.86
N PRO A 157 8.34 -14.36 -3.71
CA PRO A 157 8.99 -14.13 -2.44
C PRO A 157 8.75 -12.72 -1.89
N TRP A 158 8.67 -12.57 -0.56
CA TRP A 158 8.38 -11.27 0.06
C TRP A 158 9.37 -10.16 -0.37
N TYR A 159 10.64 -10.51 -0.57
CA TYR A 159 11.68 -9.54 -0.96
C TYR A 159 11.45 -8.99 -2.36
N TRP A 160 10.82 -9.78 -3.23
CA TRP A 160 10.50 -9.39 -4.59
C TRP A 160 9.34 -8.40 -4.63
N VAL A 161 8.34 -8.63 -3.76
CA VAL A 161 7.17 -7.76 -3.63
C VAL A 161 7.53 -6.37 -3.10
N ASN A 162 8.55 -6.25 -2.25
CA ASN A 162 9.06 -4.95 -1.80
C ASN A 162 9.91 -4.22 -2.85
N GLY A 163 10.15 -4.85 -4.01
CA GLY A 163 10.99 -4.35 -5.08
C GLY A 163 12.48 -4.37 -4.71
N PRO A 164 13.40 -4.45 -5.69
CA PRO A 164 14.80 -4.15 -5.41
C PRO A 164 14.92 -2.72 -4.87
N LYS A 165 15.91 -2.44 -4.02
CA LYS A 165 16.28 -1.06 -3.66
C LYS A 165 16.75 -0.38 -4.94
N ARG A 166 15.86 0.33 -5.65
CA ARG A 166 16.20 1.02 -6.89
C ARG A 166 16.79 2.37 -6.51
N THR A 167 18.08 2.53 -6.74
CA THR A 167 18.75 3.83 -6.67
C THR A 167 18.38 4.64 -7.91
N SER A 168 17.27 5.38 -7.86
CA SER A 168 16.94 6.37 -8.88
C SER A 168 17.65 7.71 -8.56
N PRO A 169 18.38 8.34 -9.50
CA PRO A 169 19.11 9.58 -9.27
C PRO A 169 18.24 10.83 -9.10
N GLU A 170 16.94 10.77 -9.42
CA GLU A 170 16.11 11.96 -9.58
C GLU A 170 14.96 12.00 -8.58
N THR A 171 15.11 12.88 -7.60
CA THR A 171 14.11 13.22 -6.59
C THR A 171 12.94 13.95 -7.23
N LEU A 172 11.71 13.67 -6.80
CA LEU A 172 10.45 14.30 -7.27
C LEU A 172 10.45 15.84 -7.34
N SER A 173 11.43 16.52 -6.71
CA SER A 173 11.61 17.97 -6.78
C SER A 173 12.17 18.48 -8.11
N SER A 174 12.75 17.64 -8.98
CA SER A 174 13.39 18.08 -10.23
C SER A 174 12.42 18.28 -11.40
N CYS A 175 11.23 17.68 -11.40
CA CYS A 175 10.24 17.82 -12.48
C CYS A 175 9.29 19.02 -12.29
N ARG A 176 9.83 20.21 -11.97
CA ARG A 176 9.06 21.48 -11.92
C ARG A 176 9.24 22.38 -13.15
N THR A 177 9.90 21.87 -14.16
CA THR A 177 10.13 22.48 -15.48
C THR A 177 10.07 21.29 -16.43
N GLU A 178 9.22 21.22 -17.45
CA GLU A 178 8.88 22.21 -18.48
C GLU A 178 7.42 22.03 -18.96
#